data_AF-A0A939ACJ1-F1
#
_entry.id   AF-A0A939ACJ1-F1
#
_cell.length_a   1.000
_cell.length_b   1.000
_cell.length_c   1.000
_cell.angle_alpha   90.00
_cell.angle_beta   90.00
_cell.angle_gamma   90.00
#
_symmetry.space_group_name_H-M   'P 1'
#
loop_
_entity.id
_entity.type
_entity.pdbx_description
1 polymer ?
#
loop_
_entity_poly.entity_id
_entity_poly.type
_entity_poly.pdbx_seq_one_letter_code
_entity_poly.pdbx_strand_id
1 'polypeptide(L)'
;MSFELTMGQERAKAVLRAGLASQRLPGAYLFVGPPGVGKRFTAKQFVKAINCLSPGSDGSCDRCAHCRLVEKGEFPDLYAPEAHGGKLTKRAAADGDRMALEDILPRLHFAPVMGRYKVVILDPADGLTAEAGNMLLKTVEEPPSRTLFILVATVETSVLPTLVSRCQKVRFTPLSAEQVADFLQRQRTLAPELAATVAAASQGSIERALDLCQSRLLEQRAELLDFLLALFDSRLSERTVMSLSLLQSSKAERELLERVRAVGRMLSRDLLQASAGMDRSGWLLADRGREIERLAGQLGRQGVLQLWEVLDEFSRGVERNENPKSLLHFLGNRLRGLAAGSAA
;
A
#
# COMPACT_ATOMS: atom_id res chain seq x y z
N MET A 1 3.32 14.75 19.52
CA MET A 1 3.70 14.12 18.24
C MET A 1 3.77 12.58 18.35
N SER A 2 2.69 11.84 18.10
CA SER A 2 2.80 10.47 17.54
C SER A 2 1.92 10.35 16.30
N PHE A 3 0.64 10.72 16.44
CA PHE A 3 -0.32 10.70 15.35
C PHE A 3 -0.21 11.87 14.38
N GLU A 4 0.50 12.95 14.72
CA GLU A 4 0.70 14.08 13.78
C GLU A 4 1.56 13.69 12.58
N LEU A 5 2.49 12.74 12.78
CA LEU A 5 3.32 12.20 11.70
C LEU A 5 2.52 11.24 10.80
N THR A 6 1.45 10.64 11.32
CA THR A 6 0.49 9.91 10.49
C THR A 6 -0.27 10.95 9.67
N MET A 7 -0.02 11.03 8.38
CA MET A 7 -0.77 11.94 7.54
C MET A 7 -2.21 11.50 7.30
N GLY A 8 -3.12 12.47 7.24
CA GLY A 8 -4.54 12.22 7.03
C GLY A 8 -5.12 11.28 8.09
N GLN A 9 -6.02 10.37 7.70
CA GLN A 9 -6.56 9.33 8.58
C GLN A 9 -7.21 9.84 9.88
N GLU A 10 -7.85 11.01 9.86
CA GLU A 10 -8.38 11.64 11.08
C GLU A 10 -9.37 10.74 11.85
N ARG A 11 -10.18 9.95 11.13
CA ARG A 11 -11.07 8.96 11.76
C ARG A 11 -10.30 7.86 12.49
N ALA A 12 -9.23 7.33 11.89
CA ALA A 12 -8.40 6.31 12.54
C ALA A 12 -7.71 6.88 13.78
N LYS A 13 -7.13 8.09 13.66
CA LYS A 13 -6.50 8.79 14.79
C LYS A 13 -7.47 9.05 15.92
N ALA A 14 -8.70 9.47 15.62
CA ALA A 14 -9.73 9.73 16.62
C ALA A 14 -10.06 8.46 17.43
N VAL A 15 -10.22 7.32 16.76
CA VAL A 15 -10.47 6.03 17.43
C VAL A 15 -9.31 5.63 18.35
N LEU A 16 -8.07 5.76 17.88
CA LEU A 16 -6.89 5.40 18.66
C LEU A 16 -6.66 6.36 19.84
N ARG A 17 -6.86 7.67 19.64
CA ARG A 17 -6.78 8.68 20.71
C ARG A 17 -7.84 8.43 21.79
N ALA A 18 -9.07 8.08 21.41
CA ALA A 18 -10.13 7.76 22.35
C ALA A 18 -9.76 6.55 23.23
N GLY A 19 -9.16 5.51 22.64
CA GLY A 19 -8.65 4.35 23.40
C GLY A 19 -7.54 4.70 24.39
N LEU A 20 -6.62 5.61 24.03
CA LEU A 20 -5.58 6.08 24.94
C LEU A 20 -6.17 6.91 26.09
N ALA A 21 -7.11 7.80 25.79
CA ALA A 21 -7.71 8.70 26.78
C ALA A 21 -8.55 7.94 27.82
N SER A 22 -9.24 6.88 27.41
CA SER A 22 -10.05 6.05 28.33
C SER A 22 -9.20 5.16 29.24
N GLN A 23 -7.89 5.03 28.97
CA GLN A 23 -6.99 4.05 29.60
C GLN A 23 -7.49 2.60 29.54
N ARG A 24 -8.43 2.31 28.62
CA ARG A 24 -9.00 0.98 28.39
C ARG A 24 -8.85 0.65 26.91
N LEU A 25 -7.75 -0.01 26.60
CA LEU A 25 -7.49 -0.54 25.27
C LEU A 25 -8.23 -1.87 25.09
N PRO A 26 -8.88 -2.10 23.93
CA PRO A 26 -9.38 -3.43 23.59
C PRO A 26 -8.22 -4.42 23.49
N GLY A 27 -8.53 -5.71 23.55
CA GLY A 27 -7.54 -6.78 23.34
C GLY A 27 -6.89 -6.75 21.95
N ALA A 28 -7.65 -6.33 20.95
CA ALA A 28 -7.21 -6.35 19.56
C ALA A 28 -7.80 -5.20 18.75
N TYR A 29 -6.98 -4.66 17.84
CA TYR A 29 -7.40 -3.76 16.76
C TYR A 29 -7.21 -4.43 15.41
N LEU A 30 -8.13 -4.15 14.48
CA LEU A 30 -8.00 -4.47 13.07
C LEU A 30 -7.85 -3.17 12.26
N PHE A 31 -6.64 -2.92 11.77
CA PHE A 31 -6.31 -1.81 10.89
C PHE A 31 -6.57 -2.25 9.46
N VAL A 32 -7.63 -1.74 8.83
CA VAL A 32 -8.05 -2.15 7.49
C VAL A 32 -8.04 -0.99 6.51
N GLY A 33 -7.52 -1.21 5.31
CA GLY A 33 -7.56 -0.22 4.22
C GLY A 33 -6.50 -0.49 3.16
N PRO A 34 -6.43 0.32 2.09
CA PRO A 34 -5.51 0.08 0.96
C PRO A 34 -4.02 -0.02 1.36
N PRO A 35 -3.15 -0.64 0.53
CA PRO A 35 -1.73 -0.74 0.82
C PRO A 35 -1.04 0.64 0.77
N GLY A 36 0.02 0.81 1.56
CA GLY A 36 0.83 2.03 1.58
C GLY A 36 0.18 3.31 2.15
N VAL A 37 -1.04 3.25 2.70
CA VAL A 37 -1.72 4.40 3.33
C VAL A 37 -1.24 4.73 4.76
N GLY A 38 -0.18 4.06 5.23
CA GLY A 38 0.43 4.32 6.55
C GLY A 38 -0.10 3.49 7.73
N LYS A 39 -0.74 2.32 7.48
CA LYS A 39 -1.26 1.43 8.54
C LYS A 39 -0.17 0.96 9.51
N ARG A 40 0.90 0.34 8.98
CA ARG A 40 2.05 -0.15 9.77
C ARG A 40 2.76 0.98 10.53
N PHE A 41 2.96 2.12 9.86
CA PHE A 41 3.52 3.31 10.48
C PHE A 41 2.67 3.77 11.67
N THR A 42 1.35 3.86 11.49
CA THR A 42 0.42 4.26 12.55
C THR A 42 0.40 3.25 13.69
N ALA A 43 0.49 1.94 13.41
CA ALA A 43 0.60 0.91 14.43
C ALA A 43 1.84 1.12 15.31
N LYS A 44 2.99 1.41 14.69
CA LYS A 44 4.24 1.74 15.40
C LYS A 44 4.10 3.01 16.25
N GLN A 45 3.50 4.08 15.71
CA GLN A 45 3.24 5.31 16.48
C GLN A 45 2.27 5.08 17.65
N PHE A 46 1.32 4.16 17.48
CA PHE A 46 0.41 3.76 18.56
C PHE A 46 1.14 3.00 19.65
N VAL A 47 2.03 2.06 19.31
CA VAL A 47 2.89 1.36 20.30
C VAL A 47 3.72 2.36 21.10
N LYS A 48 4.32 3.36 20.43
CA LYS A 48 5.04 4.43 21.13
C LYS A 48 4.14 5.20 22.08
N ALA A 49 2.92 5.54 21.67
CA ALA A 49 1.99 6.29 22.51
C ALA A 49 1.57 5.51 23.77
N ILE A 50 1.34 4.20 23.63
CA ILE A 50 0.96 3.32 24.76
C ILE A 50 2.10 3.19 25.76
N ASN A 51 3.32 3.02 25.27
CA ASN A 51 4.49 2.68 26.08
C ASN A 51 5.41 3.86 26.41
N CYS A 52 5.03 5.09 26.05
CA CYS A 52 5.84 6.29 26.31
C CYS A 52 6.04 6.50 27.82
N LEU A 53 7.27 6.84 28.23
CA LEU A 53 7.59 7.20 29.63
C LEU A 53 7.05 8.58 30.02
N SER A 54 6.89 9.47 29.05
CA SER A 54 6.42 10.84 29.26
C SER A 54 5.46 11.23 28.13
N PRO A 55 4.25 10.64 28.08
CA PRO A 55 3.28 10.93 27.05
C PRO A 55 2.85 12.40 27.13
N GLY A 56 2.90 13.11 26.00
CA GLY A 56 2.27 14.43 25.85
C GLY A 56 0.81 14.30 25.42
N SER A 57 0.18 15.42 25.05
CA SER A 57 -1.20 15.47 24.53
C SER A 57 -1.45 14.52 23.35
N ASP A 58 -0.44 14.27 22.52
CA ASP A 58 -0.58 13.45 21.29
C ASP A 58 0.03 12.05 21.42
N GLY A 59 0.31 11.58 22.63
CA GLY A 59 0.61 10.18 22.92
C GLY A 59 2.10 9.83 23.11
N SER A 60 3.02 10.21 22.21
CA SER A 60 4.46 9.95 22.38
C SER A 60 5.30 11.24 22.43
N CYS A 61 6.44 11.17 23.11
CA CYS A 61 7.41 12.27 23.19
C CYS A 61 8.57 12.14 22.20
N ASP A 62 8.73 10.97 21.57
CA ASP A 62 9.80 10.58 20.63
C ASP A 62 11.26 10.73 21.11
N ARG A 63 11.47 11.19 22.35
CA ARG A 63 12.81 11.40 22.94
C ARG A 63 13.16 10.45 24.07
N CYS A 64 12.17 9.80 24.70
CA CYS A 64 12.43 8.87 25.80
C CYS A 64 13.01 7.53 25.29
N ALA A 65 13.61 6.75 26.20
CA ALA A 65 14.22 5.47 25.89
C ALA A 65 13.25 4.51 25.17
N HIS A 66 12.00 4.42 25.64
CA HIS A 66 10.99 3.54 25.03
C HIS A 66 10.67 3.94 23.59
N CYS A 67 10.44 5.23 23.32
CA CYS A 67 10.15 5.69 21.95
C CYS A 67 11.32 5.42 20.99
N ARG A 68 12.57 5.60 21.47
CA ARG A 68 13.77 5.31 20.66
C ARG A 68 13.94 3.82 20.37
N LEU A 69 13.70 2.95 21.36
CA LEU A 69 13.75 1.50 21.18
C LEU A 69 12.67 1.02 20.20
N VAL A 70 11.45 1.53 20.31
CA VAL A 70 10.38 1.22 19.35
C VAL A 70 10.76 1.71 17.94
N GLU A 71 11.38 2.89 17.83
CA GLU A 71 11.84 3.41 16.54
C GLU A 71 12.89 2.49 15.90
N LYS A 72 13.83 1.96 16.69
CA LYS A 72 14.86 1.04 16.22
C LYS A 72 14.37 -0.39 15.99
N GLY A 73 13.17 -0.74 16.46
CA GLY A 73 12.68 -2.13 16.42
C GLY A 73 13.27 -3.02 17.50
N GLU A 74 13.83 -2.44 18.56
CA GLU A 74 14.54 -3.13 19.65
C GLU A 74 13.73 -3.13 20.96
N PHE A 75 12.44 -2.77 20.90
CA PHE A 75 11.61 -2.68 22.10
C PHE A 75 11.20 -4.08 22.59
N PRO A 76 11.57 -4.50 23.82
CA PRO A 76 11.40 -5.90 24.26
C PRO A 76 9.95 -6.40 24.30
N ASP A 77 9.00 -5.48 24.51
CA ASP A 77 7.57 -5.77 24.60
C ASP A 77 6.82 -5.54 23.27
N LEU A 78 7.55 -5.35 22.16
CA LEU A 78 6.99 -5.28 20.81
C LEU A 78 7.38 -6.55 20.04
N TYR A 79 6.36 -7.31 19.63
CA TYR A 79 6.52 -8.49 18.78
C TYR A 79 5.95 -8.20 17.39
N ALA A 80 6.75 -8.40 16.35
CA ALA A 80 6.32 -8.23 14.96
C ALA A 80 6.88 -9.39 14.13
N PRO A 81 6.20 -10.56 14.09
CA PRO A 81 6.65 -11.69 13.28
C PRO A 81 6.72 -11.29 11.80
N GLU A 82 7.76 -11.74 11.12
CA GLU A 82 7.96 -11.40 9.70
C GLU A 82 7.17 -12.34 8.79
N ALA A 83 6.48 -11.75 7.82
CA ALA A 83 5.81 -12.50 6.76
C ALA A 83 6.81 -12.97 5.70
N HIS A 84 6.69 -14.22 5.26
CA HIS A 84 7.51 -14.82 4.21
C HIS A 84 6.65 -15.06 2.99
N GLY A 85 7.03 -14.48 1.84
CA GLY A 85 6.21 -14.53 0.62
C GLY A 85 4.80 -13.95 0.82
N GLY A 86 4.66 -12.95 1.69
CA GLY A 86 3.37 -12.35 2.04
C GLY A 86 2.50 -13.20 2.97
N LYS A 87 3.01 -14.31 3.51
CA LYS A 87 2.29 -15.18 4.44
C LYS A 87 2.87 -15.14 5.85
N LEU A 88 2.00 -15.07 6.84
CA LEU A 88 2.31 -15.26 8.25
C LEU A 88 1.98 -16.70 8.64
N THR A 89 3.01 -17.48 8.91
CA THR A 89 2.92 -18.88 9.30
C THR A 89 3.06 -19.06 10.80
N LYS A 90 2.63 -20.22 11.30
CA LYS A 90 2.81 -20.61 12.70
C LYS A 90 4.29 -20.67 13.10
N ARG A 91 5.12 -21.28 12.24
CA ARG A 91 6.55 -21.53 12.45
C ARG A 91 7.40 -20.51 11.71
N ALA A 92 8.63 -20.31 12.15
CA ALA A 92 9.64 -19.57 11.42
C ALA A 92 9.96 -20.27 10.09
N ALA A 93 10.40 -19.52 9.09
CA ALA A 93 10.99 -20.12 7.89
C ALA A 93 12.26 -20.90 8.27
N ALA A 94 12.65 -21.90 7.45
CA ALA A 94 13.74 -22.82 7.74
C ALA A 94 15.13 -22.16 7.92
N ASP A 95 15.29 -20.88 7.55
CA ASP A 95 16.58 -20.19 7.41
C ASP A 95 16.85 -19.04 8.41
N GLY A 96 16.35 -19.04 9.66
CA GLY A 96 16.86 -18.01 10.60
C GLY A 96 16.35 -17.92 12.03
N ASP A 97 17.12 -17.16 12.83
CA ASP A 97 16.96 -16.73 14.24
C ASP A 97 15.69 -15.90 14.56
N ARG A 98 14.61 -16.11 13.81
CA ARG A 98 13.42 -15.26 13.84
C ARG A 98 12.33 -15.87 14.71
N MET A 99 11.68 -15.02 15.50
CA MET A 99 10.65 -15.45 16.43
C MET A 99 9.33 -15.71 15.70
N ALA A 100 8.81 -16.93 15.82
CA ALA A 100 7.56 -17.34 15.23
C ALA A 100 6.36 -17.06 16.16
N LEU A 101 5.13 -17.23 15.67
CA LEU A 101 3.93 -17.06 16.50
C LEU A 101 3.91 -18.04 17.67
N GLU A 102 4.37 -19.28 17.46
CA GLU A 102 4.45 -20.29 18.52
C GLU A 102 5.45 -19.93 19.64
N ASP A 103 6.47 -19.13 19.33
CA ASP A 103 7.45 -18.63 20.31
C ASP A 103 6.94 -17.37 21.03
N ILE A 104 6.16 -16.53 20.33
CA ILE A 104 5.63 -15.27 20.85
C ILE A 104 4.50 -15.52 21.84
N LEU A 105 3.53 -16.38 21.51
CA LEU A 105 2.31 -16.54 22.32
C LEU A 105 2.57 -16.94 23.77
N PRO A 106 3.45 -17.92 24.09
CA PRO A 106 3.78 -18.24 25.47
C PRO A 106 4.35 -17.05 26.24
N ARG A 107 5.12 -16.17 25.57
CA ARG A 107 5.73 -15.00 26.19
C ARG A 107 4.70 -13.95 26.61
N LEU A 108 3.51 -13.92 26.00
CA LEU A 108 2.46 -12.96 26.31
C LEU A 108 1.84 -13.20 27.70
N HIS A 109 1.95 -14.41 28.26
CA HIS A 109 1.43 -14.71 29.60
C HIS A 109 2.24 -14.08 30.73
N PHE A 110 3.49 -13.67 30.48
CA PHE A 110 4.31 -12.96 31.47
C PHE A 110 3.98 -11.46 31.47
N ALA A 111 4.34 -10.75 32.54
CA ALA A 111 4.26 -9.30 32.58
C ALA A 111 5.15 -8.63 31.50
N PRO A 112 4.82 -7.41 31.05
CA PRO A 112 5.73 -6.58 30.26
C PRO A 112 7.08 -6.39 30.95
N VAL A 113 8.17 -6.44 30.18
CA VAL A 113 9.55 -6.31 30.67
C VAL A 113 9.89 -4.86 31.02
N MET A 114 9.50 -3.92 30.15
CA MET A 114 9.75 -2.48 30.31
C MET A 114 8.51 -1.63 30.05
N GLY A 115 7.68 -2.03 29.09
CA GLY A 115 6.50 -1.30 28.67
C GLY A 115 5.33 -1.35 29.64
N ARG A 116 4.31 -0.55 29.35
CA ARG A 116 2.99 -0.68 29.98
C ARG A 116 2.19 -1.83 29.37
N TYR A 117 2.38 -2.08 28.07
CA TYR A 117 1.73 -3.14 27.31
C TYR A 117 2.73 -3.90 26.45
N LYS A 118 2.50 -5.21 26.32
CA LYS A 118 3.02 -6.03 25.22
C LYS A 118 2.16 -5.81 23.99
N VAL A 119 2.79 -5.52 22.86
CA VAL A 119 2.08 -5.30 21.60
C VAL A 119 2.55 -6.29 20.55
N VAL A 120 1.61 -6.97 19.91
CA VAL A 120 1.87 -7.88 18.78
C VAL A 120 1.31 -7.25 17.51
N ILE A 121 2.16 -6.95 16.54
CA ILE A 121 1.76 -6.44 15.22
C ILE A 121 1.79 -7.59 14.21
N LEU A 122 0.63 -7.91 13.63
CA LEU A 122 0.48 -8.93 12.59
C LEU A 122 0.27 -8.23 11.24
N ASP A 123 1.32 -8.18 10.43
CA ASP A 123 1.33 -7.47 9.14
C ASP A 123 2.04 -8.28 8.04
N PRO A 124 1.35 -8.76 6.99
CA PRO A 124 -0.09 -8.60 6.73
C PRO A 124 -0.93 -9.68 7.43
N ALA A 125 -2.02 -9.29 8.07
CA ALA A 125 -3.02 -10.18 8.65
C ALA A 125 -3.81 -10.97 7.58
N ASP A 126 -3.96 -10.42 6.36
CA ASP A 126 -4.53 -11.14 5.22
C ASP A 126 -3.68 -12.35 4.79
N GLY A 127 -2.39 -12.34 5.18
CA GLY A 127 -1.43 -13.39 4.89
C GLY A 127 -1.42 -14.52 5.92
N LEU A 128 -2.25 -14.46 6.97
CA LEU A 128 -2.28 -15.51 7.99
C LEU A 128 -2.72 -16.84 7.38
N THR A 129 -1.92 -17.89 7.59
CA THR A 129 -2.38 -19.24 7.28
C THR A 129 -3.53 -19.65 8.21
N ALA A 130 -4.37 -20.59 7.77
CA ALA A 130 -5.49 -21.08 8.58
C ALA A 130 -5.02 -21.59 9.95
N GLU A 131 -3.88 -22.28 9.99
CA GLU A 131 -3.26 -22.76 11.24
C GLU A 131 -2.82 -21.62 12.16
N ALA A 132 -2.15 -20.60 11.62
CA ALA A 132 -1.69 -19.43 12.37
C ALA A 132 -2.89 -18.64 12.92
N GLY A 133 -3.90 -18.41 12.09
CA GLY A 133 -5.11 -17.70 12.48
C GLY A 133 -5.88 -18.43 13.59
N ASN A 134 -6.06 -19.75 13.48
CA ASN A 134 -6.73 -20.56 14.49
C ASN A 134 -5.99 -20.57 15.83
N MET A 135 -4.66 -20.60 15.80
CA MET A 135 -3.83 -20.51 17.01
C MET A 135 -4.04 -19.18 17.76
N LEU A 136 -4.23 -18.09 17.03
CA LEU A 136 -4.44 -16.77 17.60
C LEU A 136 -5.81 -16.62 18.26
N LEU A 137 -6.83 -17.36 17.82
CA LEU A 137 -8.23 -17.17 18.26
C LEU A 137 -8.37 -17.16 19.78
N LYS A 138 -7.82 -18.17 20.46
CA LYS A 138 -7.93 -18.28 21.92
C LYS A 138 -7.29 -17.07 22.63
N THR A 139 -6.13 -16.64 22.16
CA THR A 139 -5.38 -15.54 22.79
C THR A 139 -5.96 -14.18 22.44
N VAL A 140 -6.59 -14.02 21.28
CA VAL A 140 -7.25 -12.77 20.88
C VAL A 140 -8.61 -12.62 21.58
N GLU A 141 -9.30 -13.73 21.87
CA GLU A 141 -10.57 -13.74 22.61
C GLU A 141 -10.39 -13.36 24.08
N GLU A 142 -9.38 -13.95 24.73
CA GLU A 142 -9.04 -13.68 26.13
C GLU A 142 -7.57 -13.28 26.22
N PRO A 143 -7.21 -12.05 25.81
CA PRO A 143 -5.83 -11.59 25.83
C PRO A 143 -5.29 -11.54 27.26
N PRO A 144 -4.04 -11.97 27.49
CA PRO A 144 -3.39 -11.77 28.77
C PRO A 144 -3.40 -10.29 29.17
N SER A 145 -3.41 -10.02 30.48
CA SER A 145 -3.36 -8.65 31.01
C SER A 145 -2.24 -7.84 30.35
N ARG A 146 -2.55 -6.60 29.96
CA ARG A 146 -1.61 -5.68 29.29
C ARG A 146 -1.04 -6.22 27.97
N THR A 147 -1.80 -7.02 27.24
CA THR A 147 -1.48 -7.45 25.87
C THR A 147 -2.40 -6.78 24.86
N LEU A 148 -1.84 -6.35 23.73
CA LEU A 148 -2.56 -5.73 22.62
C LEU A 148 -2.16 -6.38 21.30
N PHE A 149 -3.13 -6.82 20.52
CA PHE A 149 -2.92 -7.23 19.14
C PHE A 149 -3.28 -6.09 18.16
N ILE A 150 -2.46 -5.88 17.15
CA ILE A 150 -2.74 -4.98 16.03
C ILE A 150 -2.62 -5.79 14.73
N LEU A 151 -3.76 -6.12 14.13
CA LEU A 151 -3.84 -6.82 12.85
C LEU A 151 -3.88 -5.80 11.73
N VAL A 152 -2.99 -5.90 10.75
CA VAL A 152 -2.92 -4.98 9.60
C VAL A 152 -3.38 -5.70 8.35
N ALA A 153 -4.49 -5.27 7.78
CA ALA A 153 -5.15 -5.89 6.65
C ALA A 153 -5.39 -4.90 5.51
N THR A 154 -5.39 -5.41 4.28
CA THR A 154 -5.76 -4.69 3.08
C THR A 154 -7.27 -4.72 2.89
N VAL A 155 -7.86 -5.90 3.04
CA VAL A 155 -9.29 -6.14 2.86
C VAL A 155 -9.83 -6.97 4.02
N GLU A 156 -10.89 -6.49 4.67
CA GLU A 156 -11.48 -7.17 5.84
C GLU A 156 -11.88 -8.62 5.55
N THR A 157 -12.43 -8.89 4.37
CA THR A 157 -12.91 -10.23 3.96
C THR A 157 -11.79 -11.25 3.77
N SER A 158 -10.53 -10.79 3.69
CA SER A 158 -9.35 -11.67 3.60
C SER A 158 -8.86 -12.14 4.96
N VAL A 159 -9.39 -11.60 6.06
CA VAL A 159 -9.07 -12.00 7.43
C VAL A 159 -10.15 -12.97 7.95
N LEU A 160 -9.77 -13.93 8.79
CA LEU A 160 -10.70 -14.87 9.40
C LEU A 160 -11.86 -14.13 10.12
N PRO A 161 -13.13 -14.38 9.77
CA PRO A 161 -14.27 -13.68 10.38
C PRO A 161 -14.32 -13.76 11.91
N THR A 162 -13.81 -14.87 12.47
CA THR A 162 -13.71 -15.12 13.91
C THR A 162 -12.69 -14.23 14.62
N LEU A 163 -11.63 -13.79 13.92
CA LEU A 163 -10.71 -12.75 14.42
C LEU A 163 -11.33 -11.36 14.26
N VAL A 164 -11.94 -11.08 13.11
CA VAL A 164 -12.58 -9.79 12.81
C VAL A 164 -13.63 -9.42 13.87
N SER A 165 -14.44 -10.38 14.31
CA SER A 165 -15.50 -10.15 15.32
C SER A 165 -14.98 -9.79 16.71
N ARG A 166 -13.71 -10.10 17.02
CA ARG A 166 -13.05 -9.82 18.30
C ARG A 166 -12.15 -8.57 18.26
N CYS A 167 -12.05 -7.92 17.11
CA CYS A 167 -11.21 -6.74 16.91
C CYS A 167 -12.03 -5.45 16.90
N GLN A 168 -11.51 -4.41 17.56
CA GLN A 168 -11.98 -3.05 17.31
C GLN A 168 -11.45 -2.59 15.93
N LYS A 169 -12.37 -2.25 15.02
CA LYS A 169 -12.01 -1.88 13.65
C LYS A 169 -11.51 -0.43 13.57
N VAL A 170 -10.40 -0.24 12.86
CA VAL A 170 -9.82 1.06 12.54
C VAL A 170 -9.66 1.14 11.03
N ARG A 171 -10.51 1.92 10.38
CA ARG A 171 -10.54 2.05 8.92
C ARG A 171 -9.58 3.14 8.46
N PHE A 172 -8.73 2.78 7.50
CA PHE A 172 -7.82 3.66 6.80
C PHE A 172 -8.35 3.86 5.37
N THR A 173 -8.27 5.09 4.88
CA THR A 173 -8.70 5.47 3.53
C THR A 173 -7.50 5.85 2.68
N PRO A 174 -7.59 5.83 1.33
CA PRO A 174 -6.61 6.52 0.50
C PRO A 174 -6.43 7.97 0.96
N LEU A 175 -5.20 8.48 0.89
CA LEU A 175 -4.91 9.88 1.11
C LEU A 175 -5.34 10.71 -0.11
N SER A 176 -5.71 11.98 0.10
CA SER A 176 -5.96 12.88 -1.01
C SER A 176 -4.66 13.17 -1.77
N ALA A 177 -4.79 13.58 -3.04
CA ALA A 177 -3.63 13.99 -3.82
C ALA A 177 -2.92 15.19 -3.17
N GLU A 178 -3.66 16.13 -2.55
CA GLU A 178 -3.02 17.25 -1.83
C GLU A 178 -2.23 16.76 -0.62
N GLN A 179 -2.77 15.80 0.15
CA GLN A 179 -2.06 15.24 1.30
C GLN A 179 -0.75 14.56 0.89
N VAL A 180 -0.77 13.76 -0.17
CA VAL A 180 0.46 13.11 -0.67
C VAL A 180 1.43 14.15 -1.22
N ALA A 181 0.96 15.16 -1.96
CA ALA A 181 1.82 16.20 -2.52
C ALA A 181 2.50 17.03 -1.42
N ASP A 182 1.76 17.41 -0.36
CA ASP A 182 2.31 18.14 0.79
C ASP A 182 3.41 17.33 1.50
N PHE A 183 3.24 16.01 1.63
CA PHE A 183 4.30 15.14 2.15
C PHE A 183 5.53 15.08 1.28
N LEU A 184 5.35 14.91 -0.02
CA LEU A 184 6.47 14.85 -0.96
C LEU A 184 7.25 16.17 -0.96
N GLN A 185 6.57 17.30 -0.85
CA GLN A 185 7.21 18.61 -0.73
C GLN A 185 7.99 18.74 0.59
N ARG A 186 7.37 18.40 1.73
CA ARG A 186 8.00 18.58 3.05
C ARG A 186 9.12 17.59 3.35
N GLN A 187 8.92 16.32 3.01
CA GLN A 187 9.82 15.23 3.41
C GLN A 187 10.85 14.86 2.35
N ARG A 188 10.57 15.17 1.08
CA ARG A 188 11.45 14.84 -0.05
C ARG A 188 11.91 16.06 -0.82
N THR A 189 11.45 17.25 -0.48
CA THR A 189 11.86 18.51 -1.11
C THR A 189 11.62 18.51 -2.62
N LEU A 190 10.56 17.81 -3.06
CA LEU A 190 10.15 17.81 -4.46
C LEU A 190 9.58 19.18 -4.85
N ALA A 191 9.84 19.59 -6.10
CA ALA A 191 9.17 20.75 -6.67
C ALA A 191 7.63 20.55 -6.68
N PRO A 192 6.81 21.60 -6.49
CA PRO A 192 5.36 21.47 -6.34
C PRO A 192 4.65 20.74 -7.49
N GLU A 193 5.01 21.08 -8.73
CA GLU A 193 4.47 20.45 -9.95
C GLU A 193 4.75 18.95 -9.97
N LEU A 194 6.00 18.59 -9.65
CA LEU A 194 6.42 17.21 -9.60
C LEU A 194 5.73 16.43 -8.48
N ALA A 195 5.63 17.03 -7.28
CA ALA A 195 4.91 16.44 -6.17
C ALA A 195 3.44 16.18 -6.52
N ALA A 196 2.78 17.07 -7.27
CA ALA A 196 1.41 16.89 -7.73
C ALA A 196 1.28 15.71 -8.70
N THR A 197 2.19 15.58 -9.69
CA THR A 197 2.20 14.46 -10.64
C THR A 197 2.40 13.12 -9.92
N VAL A 198 3.38 13.03 -9.02
CA VAL A 198 3.66 11.80 -8.26
C VAL A 198 2.50 11.47 -7.32
N ALA A 199 1.97 12.47 -6.60
CA ALA A 199 0.85 12.28 -5.71
C ALA A 199 -0.37 11.70 -6.43
N ALA A 200 -0.68 12.23 -7.62
CA ALA A 200 -1.79 11.74 -8.41
C ALA A 200 -1.59 10.29 -8.91
N ALA A 201 -0.37 9.92 -9.33
CA ALA A 201 -0.06 8.55 -9.73
C ALA A 201 0.00 7.56 -8.56
N SER A 202 0.25 8.04 -7.34
CA SER A 202 0.34 7.21 -6.15
C SER A 202 -1.01 6.62 -5.70
N GLN A 203 -2.13 7.24 -6.12
CA GLN A 203 -3.50 6.90 -5.69
C GLN A 203 -3.66 6.91 -4.16
N GLY A 204 -3.08 7.90 -3.49
CA GLY A 204 -3.20 8.07 -2.05
C GLY A 204 -2.33 7.11 -1.21
N SER A 205 -1.40 6.39 -1.84
CA SER A 205 -0.42 5.52 -1.17
C SER A 205 0.92 6.24 -1.02
N ILE A 206 1.38 6.42 0.21
CA ILE A 206 2.68 7.06 0.50
C ILE A 206 3.82 6.18 0.00
N GLU A 207 3.74 4.88 0.25
CA GLU A 207 4.75 3.91 -0.16
C GLU A 207 4.97 3.97 -1.67
N ARG A 208 3.87 3.93 -2.44
CA ARG A 208 3.93 4.08 -3.90
C ARG A 208 4.49 5.44 -4.31
N ALA A 209 4.07 6.52 -3.65
CA ALA A 209 4.60 7.85 -3.95
C ALA A 209 6.12 7.91 -3.78
N LEU A 210 6.65 7.29 -2.71
CA LEU A 210 8.08 7.21 -2.45
C LEU A 210 8.83 6.36 -3.49
N ASP A 211 8.26 5.22 -3.88
CA ASP A 211 8.85 4.37 -4.92
C ASP A 211 8.92 5.12 -6.26
N LEU A 212 7.85 5.84 -6.61
CA LEU A 212 7.80 6.66 -7.83
C LEU A 212 8.84 7.79 -7.79
N CYS A 213 9.11 8.40 -6.63
CA CYS A 213 10.17 9.40 -6.48
C CYS A 213 11.58 8.84 -6.70
N GLN A 214 11.82 7.57 -6.35
CA GLN A 214 13.11 6.92 -6.55
C GLN A 214 13.28 6.41 -7.98
N SER A 215 12.18 6.22 -8.69
CA SER A 215 12.18 5.70 -10.06
C SER A 215 12.52 6.79 -11.09
N ARG A 216 13.06 6.35 -12.24
CA ARG A 216 13.22 7.19 -13.45
C ARG A 216 11.91 7.53 -14.16
N LEU A 217 10.77 7.41 -13.48
CA LEU A 217 9.45 7.54 -14.10
C LEU A 217 9.30 8.87 -14.84
N LEU A 218 9.81 9.97 -14.30
CA LEU A 218 9.64 11.29 -14.89
C LEU A 218 10.42 11.43 -16.18
N GLU A 219 11.65 10.94 -16.18
CA GLU A 219 12.56 10.93 -17.33
C GLU A 219 11.99 10.03 -18.44
N GLN A 220 11.43 8.88 -18.06
CA GLN A 220 10.91 7.87 -18.98
C GLN A 220 9.41 8.01 -19.27
N ARG A 221 8.72 9.01 -18.70
CA ARG A 221 7.25 9.12 -18.77
C ARG A 221 6.76 9.16 -20.21
N ALA A 222 7.42 9.98 -21.03
CA ALA A 222 7.10 10.13 -22.44
C ALA A 222 7.30 8.82 -23.20
N GLU A 223 8.46 8.17 -23.04
CA GLU A 223 8.78 6.88 -23.67
C GLU A 223 7.81 5.76 -23.27
N LEU A 224 7.43 5.71 -22.00
CA LEU A 224 6.47 4.72 -21.48
C LEU A 224 5.05 4.98 -21.97
N LEU A 225 4.66 6.24 -22.12
CA LEU A 225 3.39 6.59 -22.75
C LEU A 225 3.40 6.22 -24.23
N ASP A 226 4.47 6.53 -24.95
CA ASP A 226 4.64 6.14 -26.36
C ASP A 226 4.58 4.61 -26.51
N PHE A 227 5.19 3.87 -25.60
CA PHE A 227 5.08 2.42 -25.54
C PHE A 227 3.63 1.96 -25.37
N LEU A 228 2.88 2.50 -24.41
CA LEU A 228 1.46 2.15 -24.19
C LEU A 228 0.58 2.50 -25.40
N LEU A 229 0.78 3.67 -26.01
CA LEU A 229 0.04 4.08 -27.20
C LEU A 229 0.40 3.21 -28.42
N ALA A 230 1.66 2.82 -28.57
CA ALA A 230 2.10 1.95 -29.66
C ALA A 230 1.61 0.51 -29.51
N LEU A 231 1.41 0.02 -28.28
CA LEU A 231 0.70 -1.24 -28.01
C LEU A 231 -0.75 -1.19 -28.48
N PHE A 232 -1.43 -0.07 -28.26
CA PHE A 232 -2.80 0.14 -28.73
C PHE A 232 -2.87 0.16 -30.26
N ASP A 233 -2.04 0.99 -30.91
CA ASP A 233 -2.03 1.13 -32.38
C ASP A 233 -1.47 -0.11 -33.13
N SER A 234 -1.22 -1.23 -32.44
CA SER A 234 -0.61 -2.44 -33.01
C SER A 234 0.74 -2.22 -33.72
N ARG A 235 1.42 -1.10 -33.44
CA ARG A 235 2.72 -0.75 -34.04
C ARG A 235 3.86 -1.54 -33.44
N LEU A 236 3.66 -2.09 -32.24
CA LEU A 236 4.61 -2.99 -31.60
C LEU A 236 4.23 -4.44 -31.83
N SER A 237 5.17 -5.21 -32.37
CA SER A 237 5.02 -6.66 -32.49
C SER A 237 5.20 -7.33 -31.11
N GLU A 238 4.56 -8.48 -30.92
CA GLU A 238 4.66 -9.28 -29.69
C GLU A 238 6.11 -9.66 -29.34
N ARG A 239 6.95 -9.87 -30.37
CA ARG A 239 8.40 -10.08 -30.23
C ARG A 239 9.13 -8.90 -29.60
N THR A 240 8.67 -7.66 -29.85
CA THR A 240 9.29 -6.44 -29.31
C THR A 240 8.96 -6.26 -27.83
N VAL A 241 7.74 -6.63 -27.42
CA VAL A 241 7.34 -6.66 -26.00
C VAL A 241 8.15 -7.71 -25.25
N MET A 242 8.35 -8.89 -25.86
CA MET A 242 9.17 -9.95 -25.28
C MET A 242 10.65 -9.58 -25.17
N SER A 243 11.25 -8.94 -26.16
CA SER A 243 12.68 -8.57 -26.11
C SER A 243 12.99 -7.57 -24.99
N LEU A 244 12.06 -6.65 -24.69
CA LEU A 244 12.20 -5.73 -23.56
C LEU A 244 12.21 -6.43 -22.20
N SER A 245 11.44 -7.52 -22.05
CA SER A 245 11.43 -8.32 -20.80
C SER A 245 12.67 -9.22 -20.66
N LEU A 246 13.15 -9.82 -21.75
CA LEU A 246 14.20 -10.85 -21.72
C LEU A 246 15.61 -10.33 -21.42
N LEU A 247 15.84 -9.02 -21.49
CA LEU A 247 17.16 -8.41 -21.34
C LEU A 247 17.45 -7.86 -19.93
N GLN A 248 16.56 -8.09 -18.96
CA GLN A 248 16.62 -7.43 -17.65
C GLN A 248 16.75 -8.43 -16.49
N SER A 249 17.38 -7.98 -15.40
CA SER A 249 17.33 -8.72 -14.12
C SER A 249 15.90 -8.71 -13.56
N SER A 250 15.56 -9.70 -12.72
CA SER A 250 14.22 -9.79 -12.09
C SER A 250 13.80 -8.52 -11.34
N LYS A 251 14.77 -7.79 -10.78
CA LYS A 251 14.55 -6.49 -10.13
C LYS A 251 14.19 -5.40 -11.13
N ALA A 252 14.91 -5.33 -12.25
CA ALA A 252 14.68 -4.33 -13.29
C ALA A 252 13.34 -4.55 -14.02
N GLU A 253 12.95 -5.81 -14.27
CA GLU A 253 11.63 -6.14 -14.84
C GLU A 253 10.49 -5.62 -13.96
N ARG A 254 10.59 -5.82 -12.64
CA ARG A 254 9.58 -5.32 -11.69
C ARG A 254 9.50 -3.81 -11.66
N GLU A 255 10.64 -3.14 -11.67
CA GLU A 255 10.69 -1.68 -11.71
C GLU A 255 10.05 -1.13 -12.99
N LEU A 256 10.27 -1.81 -14.13
CA LEU A 256 9.59 -1.47 -15.38
C LEU A 256 8.07 -1.63 -15.27
N LEU A 257 7.57 -2.74 -14.72
CA LEU A 257 6.14 -2.94 -14.54
C LEU A 257 5.48 -1.86 -13.68
N GLU A 258 6.12 -1.48 -12.58
CA GLU A 258 5.60 -0.41 -11.71
C GLU A 258 5.57 0.94 -12.44
N ARG A 259 6.58 1.24 -13.28
CA ARG A 259 6.57 2.44 -14.11
C ARG A 259 5.48 2.40 -15.20
N VAL A 260 5.35 1.28 -15.93
CA VAL A 260 4.28 1.09 -16.94
C VAL A 260 2.91 1.23 -16.28
N ARG A 261 2.74 0.64 -15.10
CA ARG A 261 1.53 0.73 -14.30
C ARG A 261 1.23 2.17 -13.88
N ALA A 262 2.23 2.92 -13.44
CA ALA A 262 2.08 4.32 -13.06
C ALA A 262 1.61 5.18 -14.23
N VAL A 263 2.26 5.06 -15.40
CA VAL A 263 1.86 5.80 -16.61
C VAL A 263 0.49 5.34 -17.12
N GLY A 264 0.21 4.03 -17.10
CA GLY A 264 -1.11 3.50 -17.47
C GLY A 264 -2.24 4.06 -16.61
N ARG A 265 -1.99 4.26 -15.30
CA ARG A 265 -2.96 4.90 -14.40
C ARG A 265 -3.14 6.39 -14.67
N MET A 266 -2.06 7.11 -15.02
CA MET A 266 -2.17 8.50 -15.45
C MET A 266 -3.02 8.60 -16.73
N LEU A 267 -2.73 7.74 -17.70
CA LEU A 267 -3.44 7.66 -18.98
C LEU A 267 -4.93 7.31 -18.78
N SER A 268 -5.25 6.31 -17.95
CA SER A 268 -6.63 5.90 -17.73
C SER A 268 -7.46 7.00 -17.06
N ARG A 269 -6.85 7.73 -16.10
CA ARG A 269 -7.49 8.89 -15.48
C ARG A 269 -7.78 9.98 -16.52
N ASP A 270 -6.77 10.43 -17.26
CA ASP A 270 -6.93 11.55 -18.20
C ASP A 270 -7.86 11.16 -19.37
N LEU A 271 -7.87 9.89 -19.82
CA LEU A 271 -8.83 9.40 -20.81
C LEU A 271 -10.28 9.44 -20.29
N LEU A 272 -10.52 9.05 -19.04
CA LEU A 272 -11.83 9.17 -18.41
C LEU A 272 -12.26 10.64 -18.35
N GLN A 273 -11.34 11.55 -17.99
CA GLN A 273 -11.61 12.99 -17.96
C GLN A 273 -11.93 13.54 -19.36
N ALA A 274 -11.16 13.17 -20.37
CA ALA A 274 -11.38 13.51 -21.76
C ALA A 274 -12.74 13.00 -22.27
N SER A 275 -13.10 11.75 -21.98
CA SER A 275 -14.38 11.15 -22.38
C SER A 275 -15.61 11.80 -21.71
N ALA A 276 -15.39 12.49 -20.59
CA ALA A 276 -16.39 13.27 -19.88
C ALA A 276 -16.50 14.71 -20.39
N GLY A 277 -15.62 15.13 -21.32
CA GLY A 277 -15.57 16.50 -21.84
C GLY A 277 -15.03 17.51 -20.84
N MET A 278 -14.28 17.07 -19.83
CA MET A 278 -13.61 17.97 -18.89
C MET A 278 -12.43 18.67 -19.57
N ASP A 279 -12.16 19.90 -19.16
CA ASP A 279 -10.99 20.63 -19.64
C ASP A 279 -9.69 19.93 -19.21
N ARG A 280 -8.56 20.36 -19.77
CA ARG A 280 -7.25 19.81 -19.44
C ARG A 280 -6.72 20.25 -18.07
N SER A 281 -7.51 20.99 -17.29
CA SER A 281 -7.06 21.49 -16.00
C SER A 281 -6.90 20.31 -15.04
N GLY A 282 -5.70 20.14 -14.50
CA GLY A 282 -5.37 19.02 -13.60
C GLY A 282 -5.15 17.66 -14.27
N TRP A 283 -5.01 17.61 -15.61
CA TRP A 283 -4.55 16.40 -16.30
C TRP A 283 -3.09 16.10 -15.93
N LEU A 284 -2.77 14.83 -15.80
CA LEU A 284 -1.43 14.35 -15.42
C LEU A 284 -0.47 14.25 -16.60
N LEU A 285 -1.02 14.10 -17.80
CA LEU A 285 -0.35 14.01 -19.09
C LEU A 285 -0.81 15.17 -20.00
N ALA A 286 -0.98 16.36 -19.42
CA ALA A 286 -1.45 17.56 -20.13
C ALA A 286 -0.58 17.91 -21.34
N ASP A 287 0.73 17.64 -21.27
CA ASP A 287 1.71 17.76 -22.35
C ASP A 287 1.37 16.91 -23.58
N ARG A 288 0.62 15.81 -23.38
CA ARG A 288 0.17 14.88 -24.42
C ARG A 288 -1.35 14.92 -24.61
N GLY A 289 -2.01 15.98 -24.13
CA GLY A 289 -3.46 16.05 -24.06
C GLY A 289 -4.19 15.92 -25.41
N ARG A 290 -3.61 16.43 -26.51
CA ARG A 290 -4.20 16.28 -27.86
C ARG A 290 -4.29 14.82 -28.29
N GLU A 291 -3.29 14.01 -27.94
CA GLU A 291 -3.26 12.59 -28.29
C GLU A 291 -4.26 11.79 -27.44
N ILE A 292 -4.38 12.14 -26.16
CA ILE A 292 -5.35 11.54 -25.24
C ILE A 292 -6.78 11.85 -25.68
N GLU A 293 -7.07 13.10 -26.08
CA GLU A 293 -8.38 13.47 -26.63
C GLU A 293 -8.71 12.71 -27.92
N ARG A 294 -7.73 12.59 -28.83
CA ARG A 294 -7.89 11.82 -30.07
C ARG A 294 -8.22 10.36 -29.76
N LEU A 295 -7.48 9.75 -28.83
CA LEU A 295 -7.70 8.37 -28.41
C LEU A 295 -9.07 8.19 -27.73
N ALA A 296 -9.47 9.11 -26.85
CA ALA A 296 -10.79 9.10 -26.22
C ALA A 296 -11.92 9.23 -27.25
N GLY A 297 -11.73 10.06 -28.27
CA GLY A 297 -12.68 10.20 -29.39
C GLY A 297 -12.79 8.94 -30.25
N GLN A 298 -11.67 8.27 -30.52
CA GLN A 298 -11.64 7.00 -31.26
C GLN A 298 -12.31 5.85 -30.50
N LEU A 299 -12.05 5.75 -29.19
CA LEU A 299 -12.60 4.69 -28.35
C LEU A 299 -14.07 4.90 -27.99
N GLY A 300 -14.52 6.15 -27.93
CA GLY A 300 -15.78 6.51 -27.30
C GLY A 300 -15.82 6.15 -25.81
N ARG A 301 -16.95 6.42 -25.15
CA ARG A 301 -17.09 6.19 -23.70
C ARG A 301 -16.93 4.71 -23.30
N GLN A 302 -17.52 3.80 -24.06
CA GLN A 302 -17.41 2.37 -23.75
C GLN A 302 -15.98 1.85 -23.95
N GLY A 303 -15.29 2.23 -25.02
CA GLY A 303 -13.91 1.81 -25.25
C GLY A 303 -12.96 2.37 -24.18
N VAL A 304 -13.17 3.60 -23.70
CA VAL A 304 -12.39 4.17 -22.58
C VAL A 304 -12.60 3.37 -21.29
N LEU A 305 -13.83 2.95 -20.98
CA LEU A 305 -14.10 2.10 -19.81
C LEU A 305 -13.44 0.72 -19.94
N GLN A 306 -13.49 0.09 -21.12
CA GLN A 306 -12.82 -1.18 -21.36
C GLN A 306 -11.29 -1.07 -21.25
N LEU A 307 -10.71 0.03 -21.76
CA LEU A 307 -9.28 0.30 -21.59
C LEU A 307 -8.92 0.50 -20.11
N TRP A 308 -9.75 1.20 -19.35
CA TRP A 308 -9.57 1.35 -17.91
C TRP A 308 -9.58 -0.01 -17.20
N GLU A 309 -10.51 -0.90 -17.53
CA GLU A 309 -10.57 -2.27 -16.96
C GLU A 309 -9.28 -3.05 -17.24
N VAL A 310 -8.76 -2.99 -18.47
CA VAL A 310 -7.50 -3.66 -18.84
C VAL A 310 -6.32 -3.12 -18.03
N LEU A 311 -6.20 -1.80 -17.88
CA LEU A 311 -5.12 -1.18 -17.11
C LEU A 311 -5.26 -1.40 -15.60
N ASP A 312 -6.48 -1.53 -15.09
CA ASP A 312 -6.75 -1.88 -13.70
C ASP A 312 -6.41 -3.34 -13.42
N GLU A 313 -6.78 -4.27 -14.32
CA GLU A 313 -6.41 -5.68 -14.21
C GLU A 313 -4.88 -5.87 -14.24
N PHE A 314 -4.19 -5.21 -15.18
CA PHE A 314 -2.73 -5.16 -15.20
C PHE A 314 -2.16 -4.61 -13.88
N SER A 315 -2.72 -3.51 -13.37
CA SER A 315 -2.30 -2.91 -12.11
C SER A 315 -2.42 -3.89 -10.93
N ARG A 316 -3.54 -4.62 -10.83
CA ARG A 316 -3.75 -5.62 -9.77
C ARG A 316 -2.79 -6.79 -9.91
N GLY A 317 -2.50 -7.21 -11.13
CA GLY A 317 -1.52 -8.27 -11.39
C GLY A 317 -0.11 -7.91 -10.92
N VAL A 318 0.31 -6.65 -11.13
CA VAL A 318 1.57 -6.13 -10.58
C VAL A 318 1.55 -6.14 -9.04
N GLU A 319 0.46 -5.73 -8.38
CA GLU A 319 0.34 -5.77 -6.91
C GLU A 319 0.41 -7.20 -6.34
N ARG A 320 -0.16 -8.16 -7.07
CA ARG A 320 -0.11 -9.59 -6.71
C ARG A 320 1.25 -10.22 -7.01
N ASN A 321 2.22 -9.44 -7.49
CA ASN A 321 3.57 -9.90 -7.85
C ASN A 321 3.53 -11.07 -8.85
N GLU A 322 2.61 -11.00 -9.82
CA GLU A 322 2.50 -11.98 -10.89
C GLU A 322 3.71 -11.94 -11.83
N ASN A 323 3.86 -12.97 -12.67
CA ASN A 323 4.99 -13.08 -13.57
C ASN A 323 5.04 -11.88 -14.56
N PRO A 324 6.16 -11.14 -14.65
CA PRO A 324 6.27 -9.96 -15.49
C PRO A 324 5.93 -10.20 -16.97
N LYS A 325 6.36 -11.33 -17.54
CA LYS A 325 6.13 -11.66 -18.95
C LYS A 325 4.65 -11.90 -19.23
N SER A 326 3.98 -12.63 -18.33
CA SER A 326 2.54 -12.88 -18.42
C SER A 326 1.75 -11.56 -18.38
N LEU A 327 2.12 -10.63 -17.50
CA LEU A 327 1.45 -9.33 -17.39
C LEU A 327 1.64 -8.46 -18.63
N LEU A 328 2.85 -8.39 -19.18
CA LEU A 328 3.12 -7.64 -20.41
C LEU A 328 2.41 -8.24 -21.63
N HIS A 329 2.36 -9.58 -21.71
CA HIS A 329 1.63 -10.28 -22.78
C HIS A 329 0.12 -10.04 -22.67
N PHE A 330 -0.44 -10.14 -21.45
CA PHE A 330 -1.84 -9.78 -21.17
C PHE A 330 -2.14 -8.37 -21.65
N LEU A 331 -1.33 -7.39 -21.22
CA LEU A 331 -1.51 -5.98 -21.56
C LEU A 331 -1.48 -5.77 -23.09
N GLY A 332 -0.48 -6.32 -23.76
CA GLY A 332 -0.32 -6.19 -25.22
C GLY A 332 -1.47 -6.83 -26.02
N ASN A 333 -2.00 -7.98 -25.59
CA ASN A 333 -3.12 -8.62 -26.29
C ASN A 333 -4.43 -7.88 -26.11
N ARG A 334 -4.73 -7.45 -24.88
CA ARG A 334 -5.99 -6.78 -24.57
C ARG A 334 -6.07 -5.40 -25.21
N LEU A 335 -4.98 -4.63 -25.18
CA LEU A 335 -4.95 -3.30 -25.83
C LEU A 335 -5.11 -3.40 -27.35
N ARG A 336 -4.48 -4.38 -28.01
CA ARG A 336 -4.67 -4.63 -29.45
C ARG A 336 -6.10 -5.02 -29.81
N GLY A 337 -6.73 -5.87 -28.99
CA GLY A 337 -8.13 -6.27 -29.17
C GLY A 337 -9.09 -5.08 -29.12
N LEU A 338 -8.84 -4.11 -28.24
CA LEU A 338 -9.64 -2.89 -28.15
C LEU A 338 -9.48 -2.00 -29.39
N ALA A 339 -8.26 -1.85 -29.90
CA ALA A 339 -8.02 -1.08 -31.11
C ALA A 339 -8.74 -1.68 -32.34
N ALA A 340 -8.69 -3.00 -32.49
CA ALA A 340 -9.38 -3.70 -33.58
C ALA A 340 -10.91 -3.55 -33.52
N GLY A 341 -11.50 -3.52 -32.31
CA GLY A 341 -12.93 -3.30 -32.11
C GLY A 341 -13.39 -1.86 -32.34
N SER A 342 -12.50 -0.88 -32.16
CA SER A 342 -12.80 0.56 -32.39
C SER A 342 -12.73 1.00 -33.85
N ALA A 343 -12.14 0.18 -34.73
CA ALA A 343 -11.97 0.46 -36.15
C ALA A 343 -13.08 -0.13 -37.05
N ALA A 344 -14.04 -0.87 -36.46
CA ALA A 344 -15.17 -1.50 -37.14
C ALA A 344 -16.47 -0.72 -36.92
#